data_AF-A0A3N6V4G0-F1
#
_entry.id   AF-A0A3N6V4G0-F1
#
_cell.length_a   1.000
_cell.length_b   1.000
_cell.length_c   1.000
_cell.angle_alpha   90.00
_cell.angle_beta   90.00
_cell.angle_gamma   90.00
#
_symmetry.space_group_name_H-M   'P 1'
#
loop_
_entity.id
_entity.type
_entity.pdbx_description
1 polymer ?
#
loop_
_entity_poly.entity_id
_entity_poly.type
_entity_poly.pdbx_seq_one_letter_code
_entity_poly.pdbx_strand_id
1 'polypeptide(L)'
;MIILSRIKSMSLIFSYLGLAAVWVCAVCFIFLFFHFGANKKRYNRLIDLYHNNRFLFYTPYHFHSLFGFFGSFTLVYYFLCLLKKKKPVFMWYKNKNVYNFFDGIPHELYKWMHLYYRVTLVYAYSCIFVVLMVLARFINERYFLA
;
A
#
# COMPACT_ATOMS: atom_id res chain seq x y z
N MET A 1 -6.37 17.17 -41.33
CA MET A 1 -5.37 17.85 -40.47
C MET A 1 -5.83 18.00 -39.01
N ILE A 2 -7.09 18.40 -38.73
CA ILE A 2 -7.60 18.64 -37.37
C ILE A 2 -7.62 17.38 -36.48
N ILE A 3 -7.97 16.22 -37.04
CA ILE A 3 -8.07 14.94 -36.30
C ILE A 3 -6.70 14.47 -35.81
N LEU A 4 -5.67 14.51 -36.66
CA LEU A 4 -4.31 14.10 -36.32
C LEU A 4 -3.69 14.99 -35.23
N SER A 5 -4.00 16.29 -35.25
CA SER A 5 -3.59 17.26 -34.21
C SER A 5 -4.20 16.92 -32.85
N ARG A 6 -5.50 16.57 -32.82
CA ARG A 6 -6.17 16.14 -31.57
C ARG A 6 -5.57 14.86 -31.00
N ILE A 7 -5.27 13.87 -31.84
CA ILE A 7 -4.70 12.59 -31.39
C ILE A 7 -3.29 12.78 -30.77
N LYS A 8 -2.45 13.63 -31.37
CA LYS A 8 -1.14 14.00 -30.80
C LYS A 8 -1.28 14.74 -29.46
N SER A 9 -2.26 15.65 -29.35
CA SER A 9 -2.56 16.33 -28.10
C SER A 9 -2.97 15.37 -26.98
N MET A 10 -3.73 14.32 -27.29
CA MET A 10 -4.13 13.31 -26.30
C MET A 10 -2.96 12.46 -25.79
N SER A 11 -2.04 12.05 -26.67
CA SER A 11 -0.82 11.32 -26.26
C SER A 11 0.05 12.13 -25.28
N LEU A 12 0.18 13.44 -25.54
CA LEU A 12 0.88 14.36 -24.65
C LEU A 12 0.21 14.45 -23.27
N ILE A 13 -1.12 14.55 -23.23
CA ILE A 13 -1.87 14.59 -21.96
C ILE A 13 -1.62 13.33 -21.12
N PHE A 14 -1.69 12.14 -21.72
CA PHE A 14 -1.39 10.88 -21.00
C PHE A 14 0.04 10.86 -20.47
N SER A 15 1.00 11.39 -21.23
CA SER A 15 2.40 11.47 -20.80
C SER A 15 2.59 12.41 -19.61
N TYR A 16 1.99 13.61 -19.63
CA TYR A 16 2.08 14.57 -18.53
C TYR A 16 1.38 14.06 -17.26
N LEU A 17 0.20 13.45 -17.39
CA LEU A 17 -0.52 12.84 -16.26
C LEU A 17 0.24 11.67 -15.66
N GLY A 18 0.83 10.81 -16.50
CA GLY A 18 1.70 9.73 -16.06
C GLY A 18 2.93 10.25 -15.31
N LEU A 19 3.60 11.28 -15.85
CA LEU A 19 4.77 11.88 -15.21
C LEU A 19 4.43 12.52 -13.86
N ALA A 20 3.31 13.24 -13.77
CA ALA A 20 2.84 13.81 -12.52
C ALA A 20 2.58 12.70 -11.47
N ALA A 21 1.96 11.59 -11.87
CA ALA A 21 1.72 10.46 -10.98
C ALA A 21 3.02 9.76 -10.52
N VAL A 22 4.05 9.69 -11.37
CA VAL A 22 5.38 9.18 -10.97
C VAL A 22 5.99 10.04 -9.87
N TRP A 23 5.89 11.37 -9.96
CA TRP A 23 6.36 12.27 -8.89
C TRP A 23 5.58 12.05 -7.59
N VAL A 24 4.26 11.87 -7.67
CA VAL A 24 3.44 11.53 -6.49
C VAL A 24 3.92 10.20 -5.87
N CYS A 25 4.17 9.17 -6.68
CA CYS A 25 4.72 7.90 -6.20
C CYS A 25 6.05 8.09 -5.47
N ALA A 26 6.97 8.88 -6.04
CA ALA A 26 8.28 9.14 -5.43
C ALA A 26 8.15 9.83 -4.07
N VAL A 27 7.34 10.88 -3.98
CA VAL A 27 7.10 11.62 -2.73
C VAL A 27 6.45 10.71 -1.68
N CYS A 28 5.42 9.93 -2.06
CA CYS A 28 4.77 8.99 -1.15
C CYS A 28 5.74 7.89 -0.68
N PHE A 29 6.58 7.36 -1.57
CA PHE A 29 7.56 6.33 -1.21
C PHE A 29 8.58 6.86 -0.19
N ILE A 30 9.14 8.06 -0.44
CA ILE A 30 10.07 8.72 0.48
C ILE A 30 9.41 8.94 1.84
N PHE A 31 8.19 9.49 1.84
CA PHE A 31 7.42 9.68 3.08
C PHE A 31 7.22 8.36 3.83
N LEU A 32 6.77 7.30 3.14
CA LEU A 32 6.55 5.98 3.73
C LEU A 32 7.84 5.43 4.34
N PHE A 33 8.97 5.53 3.62
CA PHE A 33 10.25 5.04 4.09
C PHE A 33 10.67 5.70 5.41
N PHE A 34 10.65 7.03 5.48
CA PHE A 34 11.01 7.76 6.70
C PHE A 34 9.98 7.57 7.81
N HIS A 35 8.68 7.59 7.48
CA HIS A 35 7.61 7.38 8.45
C HIS A 35 7.66 5.97 9.06
N PHE A 36 7.99 4.94 8.27
CA PHE A 36 8.27 3.60 8.78
C PHE A 36 9.50 3.60 9.66
N GLY A 37 10.60 4.22 9.22
CA GLY A 37 11.84 4.32 10.00
C GLY A 37 11.60 4.90 11.40
N ALA A 38 10.86 6.01 11.49
CA ALA A 38 10.49 6.66 12.75
C ALA A 38 9.62 5.77 13.66
N ASN A 39 8.78 4.90 13.08
CA ASN A 39 7.87 4.02 13.81
C ASN A 39 8.37 2.56 13.89
N LYS A 40 9.57 2.24 13.40
CA LYS A 40 10.11 0.88 13.32
C LYS A 40 10.11 0.16 14.67
N LYS A 41 10.46 0.87 15.75
CA LYS A 41 10.42 0.32 17.12
C LYS A 41 9.01 -0.09 17.54
N ARG A 42 8.00 0.71 17.19
CA ARG A 42 6.58 0.41 17.48
C ARG A 42 6.08 -0.76 16.64
N TYR A 43 6.46 -0.80 15.37
CA TYR A 43 6.15 -1.89 14.45
C TYR A 43 6.71 -3.23 14.94
N ASN A 44 8.00 -3.30 15.29
CA ASN A 44 8.61 -4.52 15.82
C ASN A 44 7.94 -4.95 17.14
N ARG A 45 7.68 -4.00 18.04
CA ARG A 45 6.98 -4.29 19.30
C ARG A 45 5.58 -4.87 19.09
N LEU A 46 4.84 -4.44 18.06
CA LEU A 46 3.54 -5.03 17.73
C LEU A 46 3.69 -6.49 17.27
N ILE A 47 4.71 -6.80 16.46
CA ILE A 47 5.02 -8.16 16.03
C ILE A 47 5.40 -9.04 17.22
N ASP A 48 6.26 -8.55 18.11
CA ASP A 48 6.68 -9.29 19.30
C ASP A 48 5.49 -9.59 20.22
N LEU A 49 4.64 -8.58 20.48
CA LEU A 49 3.41 -8.77 21.26
C LEU A 49 2.44 -9.75 20.59
N TYR A 50 2.36 -9.74 19.27
CA TYR A 50 1.53 -10.67 18.52
C TYR A 50 1.99 -12.13 18.74
N HIS A 51 3.29 -12.38 18.64
CA HIS A 51 3.87 -13.70 18.89
C HIS A 51 3.83 -14.12 20.36
N ASN A 52 4.04 -13.19 21.30
CA ASN A 52 3.95 -13.46 22.73
C ASN A 52 2.55 -13.92 23.17
N ASN A 53 1.49 -13.48 22.46
CA ASN A 53 0.12 -13.98 22.64
C ASN A 53 -0.12 -15.35 21.98
N ARG A 54 0.93 -16.04 21.53
CA ARG A 54 0.90 -17.33 20.82
C ARG A 54 0.10 -17.29 19.51
N PHE A 55 -0.04 -16.11 18.91
CA PHE A 55 -0.63 -15.98 17.58
C PHE A 55 0.44 -16.20 16.51
N LEU A 56 0.07 -16.96 15.48
CA LEU A 56 0.92 -17.26 14.33
C LEU A 56 0.38 -16.51 13.12
N PHE A 57 1.23 -15.78 12.40
CA PHE A 57 0.80 -15.21 11.13
C PHE A 57 0.47 -16.31 10.13
N TYR A 58 -0.59 -16.11 9.35
CA TYR A 58 -0.85 -16.98 8.21
C TYR A 58 0.24 -16.78 7.15
N THR A 59 0.58 -17.83 6.39
CA THR A 59 1.77 -17.91 5.50
C THR A 59 2.11 -16.62 4.72
N PRO A 60 1.20 -15.96 4.00
CA PRO A 60 1.52 -14.70 3.30
C PRO A 60 1.96 -13.59 4.25
N TYR A 61 1.30 -13.41 5.39
CA TYR A 61 1.63 -12.38 6.37
C TYR A 61 2.91 -12.71 7.14
N HIS A 62 3.19 -14.00 7.36
CA HIS A 62 4.46 -14.45 7.95
C HIS A 62 5.63 -14.14 7.01
N PHE A 63 5.47 -14.38 5.72
CA PHE A 63 6.48 -13.97 4.75
C PHE A 63 6.74 -12.47 4.86
N HIS A 64 5.69 -11.65 4.85
CA HIS A 64 5.83 -10.20 4.97
C HIS A 64 6.45 -9.72 6.29
N SER A 65 6.33 -10.43 7.41
CA SER A 65 6.98 -9.99 8.67
C SER A 65 8.49 -10.03 8.61
N LEU A 66 9.06 -10.80 7.69
CA LEU A 66 10.50 -10.94 7.52
C LEU A 66 11.13 -9.82 6.68
N PHE A 67 10.34 -9.08 5.89
CA PHE A 67 10.84 -8.11 4.90
C PHE A 67 10.98 -6.68 5.43
N GLY A 68 10.69 -6.43 6.71
CA GLY A 68 10.79 -5.10 7.31
C GLY A 68 9.94 -4.07 6.57
N PHE A 69 10.56 -3.02 6.00
CA PHE A 69 9.85 -1.95 5.31
C PHE A 69 8.95 -2.46 4.18
N PHE A 70 9.46 -3.32 3.29
CA PHE A 70 8.69 -3.80 2.14
C PHE A 70 7.50 -4.68 2.55
N GLY A 71 7.62 -5.41 3.66
CA GLY A 71 6.53 -6.20 4.21
C GLY A 71 5.60 -5.43 5.14
N SER A 72 5.98 -4.21 5.54
CA SER A 72 5.17 -3.40 6.45
C SER A 72 3.83 -2.97 5.84
N PHE A 73 3.74 -2.80 4.51
CA PHE A 73 2.51 -2.40 3.84
C PHE A 73 1.35 -3.38 4.10
N THR A 74 1.63 -4.67 3.90
CA THR A 74 0.65 -5.75 4.07
C THR A 74 0.40 -6.06 5.54
N LEU A 75 1.41 -5.94 6.40
CA LEU A 75 1.25 -6.14 7.84
C LEU A 75 0.50 -5.01 8.54
N VAL A 76 0.70 -3.77 8.12
CA VAL A 76 -0.09 -2.65 8.63
C VAL A 76 -1.55 -2.81 8.24
N TYR A 77 -1.83 -3.20 6.99
CA TYR A 77 -3.18 -3.58 6.57
C TYR A 77 -3.78 -4.68 7.46
N TYR A 78 -3.01 -5.75 7.68
CA TYR A 78 -3.40 -6.87 8.54
C TYR A 78 -3.79 -6.42 9.95
N PHE A 79 -2.93 -5.64 10.61
CA PHE A 79 -3.19 -5.12 11.95
C PHE A 79 -4.38 -4.17 11.98
N LEU A 80 -4.58 -3.34 10.96
CA LEU A 80 -5.77 -2.48 10.87
C LEU A 80 -7.07 -3.28 10.67
N CYS A 81 -7.02 -4.42 9.98
CA CYS A 81 -8.15 -5.35 9.92
C CYS A 81 -8.47 -5.93 11.30
N LEU A 82 -7.46 -6.40 12.03
CA LEU A 82 -7.64 -6.90 13.40
C LEU A 82 -8.18 -5.82 14.34
N LEU A 83 -7.68 -4.58 14.26
CA LEU A 83 -8.18 -3.44 15.03
C LEU A 83 -9.67 -3.18 14.78
N LYS A 84 -10.15 -3.41 13.54
CA LYS A 84 -11.55 -3.29 13.16
C LYS A 84 -12.37 -4.55 13.44
N LYS A 85 -11.79 -5.57 14.07
CA LYS A 85 -12.37 -6.91 14.26
C LYS A 85 -12.86 -7.52 12.93
N LYS A 86 -12.17 -7.19 11.84
CA LYS A 86 -12.46 -7.67 10.48
C LYS A 86 -11.44 -8.70 10.04
N LYS A 87 -11.90 -9.64 9.23
CA LYS A 87 -11.06 -10.65 8.60
C LYS A 87 -10.19 -10.01 7.50
N PRO A 88 -8.84 -10.05 7.61
CA PRO A 88 -7.94 -9.72 6.50
C PRO A 88 -8.14 -10.66 5.31
N VAL A 89 -7.82 -10.18 4.11
CA VAL A 89 -7.84 -11.01 2.89
C VAL A 89 -6.83 -12.16 3.02
N PHE A 90 -7.14 -13.33 2.43
CA PHE A 90 -6.31 -14.54 2.52
C PHE A 90 -6.06 -15.07 3.94
N MET A 91 -6.94 -14.75 4.88
CA MET A 91 -6.88 -15.27 6.25
C MET A 91 -7.99 -16.30 6.46
N TRP A 92 -7.77 -17.36 7.27
CA TRP A 92 -8.82 -18.24 7.79
C TRP A 92 -8.42 -18.73 9.19
N TYR A 93 -8.79 -17.99 10.24
CA TYR A 93 -8.46 -18.41 11.62
C TYR A 93 -9.53 -19.32 12.20
N LYS A 94 -9.08 -20.45 12.76
CA LYS A 94 -9.87 -21.27 13.68
C LYS A 94 -10.00 -20.60 15.06
N ASN A 95 -8.99 -19.82 15.46
CA ASN A 95 -8.96 -19.12 16.74
C ASN A 95 -9.49 -17.68 16.61
N LYS A 96 -10.70 -17.43 17.14
CA LYS A 96 -11.34 -16.11 17.11
C LYS A 96 -10.69 -15.09 18.05
N ASN A 97 -9.86 -15.51 19.01
CA ASN A 97 -9.25 -14.61 20.00
C ASN A 97 -8.26 -13.62 19.35
N VAL A 98 -7.75 -13.92 18.15
CA VAL A 98 -6.86 -13.03 17.40
C VAL A 98 -7.51 -11.67 17.09
N TYR A 99 -8.84 -11.62 16.94
CA TYR A 99 -9.56 -10.37 16.68
C TYR A 99 -9.63 -9.45 17.91
N ASN A 100 -9.32 -9.97 19.10
CA ASN A 100 -9.26 -9.19 20.33
C ASN A 100 -7.82 -8.76 20.68
N PHE A 101 -6.85 -9.01 19.79
CA PHE A 101 -5.44 -8.67 20.02
C PHE A 101 -5.23 -7.21 20.42
N PHE A 102 -5.98 -6.28 19.81
CA PHE A 102 -5.83 -4.84 20.08
C PHE A 102 -6.58 -4.34 21.32
N ASP A 103 -7.42 -5.17 21.97
CA ASP A 103 -8.25 -4.72 23.10
C ASP A 103 -7.39 -4.27 24.30
N GLY A 104 -6.18 -4.81 24.45
CA GLY A 104 -5.22 -4.44 25.51
C GLY A 104 -4.02 -3.60 25.06
N ILE A 105 -4.00 -3.13 23.80
CA ILE A 105 -2.84 -2.43 23.23
C ILE A 105 -3.05 -0.91 23.31
N PRO A 106 -2.10 -0.13 23.86
CA PRO A 106 -2.24 1.31 23.95
C PRO A 106 -2.30 1.96 22.56
N HIS A 107 -3.19 2.94 22.40
CA HIS A 107 -3.43 3.64 21.14
C HIS A 107 -2.16 4.24 20.51
N GLU A 108 -1.25 4.74 21.36
CA GLU A 108 0.05 5.28 20.97
C GLU A 108 0.92 4.31 20.17
N LEU A 109 0.74 3.00 20.38
CA LEU A 109 1.53 1.98 19.70
C LEU A 109 1.11 1.79 18.24
N TYR A 110 -0.16 2.05 17.91
CA TYR A 110 -0.73 1.71 16.60
C TYR A 110 -1.30 2.90 15.82
N LYS A 111 -1.47 4.08 16.44
CA LYS A 111 -2.07 5.26 15.77
C LYS A 111 -1.40 5.67 14.46
N TRP A 112 -0.08 5.50 14.37
CA TRP A 112 0.74 5.79 13.18
C TRP A 112 0.34 4.95 11.96
N MET A 113 -0.22 3.75 12.18
CA MET A 113 -0.63 2.83 11.13
C MET A 113 -1.74 3.42 10.24
N HIS A 114 -2.62 4.26 10.79
CA HIS A 114 -3.71 4.87 10.02
C HIS A 114 -3.19 5.80 8.93
N LEU A 115 -2.28 6.72 9.29
CA LEU A 115 -1.68 7.63 8.32
C LEU A 115 -0.82 6.85 7.33
N TYR A 116 0.01 5.93 7.84
CA TYR A 116 0.86 5.08 7.02
C TYR A 116 0.06 4.32 5.95
N TYR A 117 -1.05 3.70 6.35
CA TYR A 117 -1.92 2.96 5.44
C TYR A 117 -2.60 3.85 4.41
N ARG A 118 -3.08 5.04 4.79
CA ARG A 118 -3.67 5.99 3.84
C ARG A 118 -2.66 6.41 2.76
N VAL A 119 -1.43 6.73 3.15
CA VAL A 119 -0.37 7.08 2.19
C VAL A 119 0.04 5.87 1.34
N THR A 120 0.04 4.67 1.92
CA THR A 120 0.26 3.42 1.17
C THR A 120 -0.81 3.21 0.10
N LEU A 121 -2.08 3.51 0.38
CA LEU A 121 -3.15 3.45 -0.62
C LEU A 121 -2.96 4.48 -1.73
N VAL A 122 -2.63 5.72 -1.38
CA VAL A 122 -2.33 6.77 -2.39
C VAL A 122 -1.18 6.31 -3.29
N TYR A 123 -0.09 5.83 -2.70
CA TYR A 123 1.04 5.27 -3.44
C TYR A 123 0.61 4.13 -4.38
N ALA A 124 -0.16 3.16 -3.88
CA ALA A 124 -0.61 2.02 -4.69
C ALA A 124 -1.51 2.47 -5.85
N TYR A 125 -2.47 3.36 -5.62
CA TYR A 125 -3.34 3.91 -6.66
C TYR A 125 -2.55 4.72 -7.69
N SER A 126 -1.58 5.53 -7.25
CA SER A 126 -0.70 6.27 -8.16
C SER A 126 0.12 5.33 -9.03
N CYS A 127 0.67 4.23 -8.48
CA CYS A 127 1.38 3.22 -9.27
C CYS A 127 0.48 2.57 -10.33
N ILE A 128 -0.75 2.17 -9.96
CA ILE A 128 -1.73 1.63 -10.91
C ILE A 128 -2.06 2.66 -11.99
N PHE A 129 -2.27 3.91 -11.61
CA PHE A 129 -2.59 5.00 -12.53
C PHE A 129 -1.46 5.24 -13.54
N VAL A 130 -0.18 5.19 -13.11
CA VAL A 130 0.98 5.26 -14.02
C VAL A 130 0.92 4.16 -15.07
N VAL A 131 0.68 2.92 -14.66
CA VAL A 131 0.56 1.78 -15.60
C VAL A 131 -0.58 2.00 -16.59
N LEU A 132 -1.74 2.48 -16.12
CA LEU A 132 -2.87 2.79 -16.99
C LEU A 132 -2.56 3.90 -18.00
N MET A 133 -1.84 4.96 -17.59
CA MET A 133 -1.45 6.04 -18.51
C MET A 133 -0.45 5.57 -19.58
N VAL A 134 0.50 4.72 -19.19
CA VAL A 134 1.45 4.11 -20.14
C VAL A 134 0.72 3.21 -21.14
N LEU A 135 -0.20 2.37 -20.67
CA LEU A 135 -1.03 1.53 -21.54
C LEU A 135 -1.92 2.36 -22.47
N ALA A 136 -2.58 3.39 -21.95
CA ALA A 136 -3.42 4.29 -22.75
C ALA A 136 -2.62 5.00 -23.85
N ARG A 137 -1.41 5.46 -23.51
CA ARG A 137 -0.49 6.06 -24.49
C ARG A 137 -0.09 5.04 -25.56
N PHE A 138 0.31 3.83 -25.15
CA PHE A 138 0.72 2.77 -26.08
C PHE A 138 -0.40 2.41 -27.07
N ILE A 139 -1.63 2.27 -26.58
CA ILE A 139 -2.81 2.01 -27.43
C ILE A 139 -3.05 3.20 -28.39
N ASN A 140 -2.97 4.43 -27.89
CA ASN A 140 -3.18 5.62 -28.71
C ASN A 140 -2.14 5.73 -29.85
N GLU A 141 -0.87 5.42 -29.57
CA GLU A 141 0.20 5.42 -30.57
C GLU A 141 0.06 4.29 -31.58
N ARG A 142 -0.29 3.07 -31.15
CA ARG A 142 -0.39 1.89 -32.03
C ARG A 142 -1.58 1.89 -32.97
N TYR A 143 -2.74 2.39 -32.52
CA TYR A 143 -4.00 2.22 -33.26
C TYR A 143 -4.55 3.50 -33.88
N PHE A 144 -4.10 4.68 -33.43
CA PHE A 144 -4.64 5.96 -33.89
C PHE A 144 -3.61 6.90 -34.51
N LEU A 145 -2.31 6.64 -34.32
CA LEU A 145 -1.20 7.40 -34.95
C LEU A 145 -0.42 6.61 -36.01
N ALA A 146 -0.62 5.29 -36.09
CA ALA A 146 -0.12 4.43 -37.17
C ALA A 146 -1.02 4.54 -38.40
#